data_AF-A0A2S9FPH6-F1
#
_entry.id   AF-A0A2S9FPH6-F1
#
_cell.length_a   1.000
_cell.length_b   1.000
_cell.length_c   1.000
_cell.angle_alpha   90.00
_cell.angle_beta   90.00
_cell.angle_gamma   90.00
#
_symmetry.space_group_name_H-M   'P 1'
#
loop_
_entity.id
_entity.type
_entity.pdbx_description
1 polymer ?
#
loop_
_entity_poly.entity_id
_entity_poly.type
_entity_poly.pdbx_seq_one_letter_code
_entity_poly.pdbx_strand_id
1 'polypeptide(L)'
;LAFREHLRRTHTIVEISLEPFLAAGSLLYQGPWVAERLVEFGDFLAAQPDSIHPVVREIFEGGHQYSAVDAFAALQKLQELKAVVGRLWTQVDVLVVPTIGTTFTVDEVAA
;
A
#
# COMPACT_ATOMS: atom_id res chain seq x y z
N LEU A 1 -13.43 1.45 -19.87
CA LEU A 1 -13.12 1.96 -21.23
C LEU A 1 -13.78 3.32 -21.51
N ALA A 2 -15.08 3.51 -21.26
CA ALA A 2 -15.78 4.77 -21.56
C ALA A 2 -15.16 6.04 -20.93
N PHE A 3 -14.65 5.96 -19.71
CA PHE A 3 -14.07 7.13 -19.03
C PHE A 3 -12.79 7.64 -19.69
N ARG A 4 -11.92 6.74 -20.15
CA ARG A 4 -10.68 7.11 -20.84
C ARG A 4 -10.97 7.85 -22.15
N GLU A 5 -11.94 7.37 -22.93
CA GLU A 5 -12.38 8.05 -24.15
C GLU A 5 -13.03 9.40 -23.87
N HIS A 6 -13.75 9.53 -22.76
CA HIS A 6 -14.31 10.81 -22.34
C HIS A 6 -13.22 11.84 -22.06
N LEU A 7 -12.17 11.47 -21.30
CA LEU A 7 -11.07 12.37 -20.99
C LEU A 7 -10.25 12.77 -22.23
N ARG A 8 -10.06 11.87 -23.20
CA ARG A 8 -9.34 12.17 -24.46
C ARG A 8 -9.93 13.33 -25.26
N ARG A 9 -11.21 13.68 -25.04
CA ARG A 9 -11.86 14.79 -25.74
C ARG A 9 -11.35 16.16 -25.30
N THR A 10 -10.81 16.26 -24.08
CA THR A 10 -10.41 17.54 -23.47
C THR A 10 -9.01 17.52 -22.88
N HIS A 11 -8.38 16.35 -22.74
CA HIS A 11 -7.06 16.18 -22.13
C HIS A 11 -6.18 15.26 -22.96
N THR A 12 -4.86 15.51 -22.94
CA THR A 12 -3.87 14.57 -23.47
C THR A 12 -3.73 13.40 -22.50
N ILE A 13 -3.86 12.18 -23.01
CA ILE A 13 -3.73 10.96 -22.20
C ILE A 13 -2.37 10.34 -22.43
N VAL A 14 -1.59 10.24 -21.36
CA VAL A 14 -0.29 9.57 -21.32
C VAL A 14 -0.47 8.23 -20.61
N GLU A 15 0.04 7.15 -21.21
CA GLU A 15 0.11 5.85 -20.51
C GLU A 15 1.33 5.84 -19.60
N ILE A 16 1.10 5.53 -18.33
CA ILE A 16 2.15 5.43 -17.30
C ILE A 16 2.05 4.05 -16.68
N SER A 17 3.21 3.40 -16.49
CA SER A 17 3.28 2.18 -15.69
C SER A 17 3.04 2.50 -14.22
N LEU A 18 2.10 1.77 -13.59
CA LEU A 18 1.85 1.84 -12.16
C LEU A 18 2.82 1.00 -11.32
N GLU A 19 3.69 0.21 -11.97
CA GLU A 19 4.61 -0.72 -11.30
C GLU A 19 5.41 -0.09 -10.14
N PRO A 20 6.06 1.08 -10.25
CA PRO A 20 6.81 1.67 -9.13
C PRO A 20 5.90 2.15 -7.98
N PHE A 21 4.66 2.53 -8.28
CA PHE A 21 3.66 2.90 -7.25
C PHE A 21 3.17 1.66 -6.50
N LEU A 22 2.89 0.58 -7.23
CA LEU A 22 2.50 -0.70 -6.65
C LEU A 22 3.63 -1.31 -5.82
N ALA A 23 4.87 -1.23 -6.29
CA ALA A 23 6.04 -1.66 -5.52
C ALA A 23 6.18 -0.90 -4.19
N ALA A 24 5.89 0.41 -4.18
CA ALA A 24 5.85 1.20 -2.94
C ALA A 24 4.67 0.78 -2.05
N GLY A 25 3.50 0.51 -2.63
CA GLY A 25 2.33 -0.01 -1.91
C GLY A 25 2.60 -1.38 -1.25
N SER A 26 3.36 -2.26 -1.90
CA SER A 26 3.74 -3.55 -1.33
C SER A 26 4.56 -3.42 -0.04
N LEU A 27 5.37 -2.36 0.11
CA LEU A 27 6.15 -2.12 1.35
C LEU A 27 5.24 -1.90 2.58
N LEU A 28 3.98 -1.51 2.40
CA LEU A 28 3.03 -1.27 3.49
C LEU A 28 2.56 -2.54 4.18
N TYR A 29 2.46 -3.65 3.43
CA TYR A 29 1.95 -4.93 3.93
C TYR A 29 2.99 -6.06 3.93
N GLN A 30 3.90 -6.04 2.95
CA GLN A 30 4.99 -7.01 2.81
C GLN A 30 6.33 -6.45 3.30
N GLY A 31 6.31 -5.31 3.97
CA GLY A 31 7.48 -4.63 4.51
C GLY A 31 7.30 -4.20 5.97
N PRO A 32 8.33 -3.58 6.55
CA PRO A 32 8.42 -3.32 7.97
C PRO A 32 7.43 -2.26 8.47
N TRP A 33 6.71 -1.57 7.59
CA TRP A 33 5.67 -0.60 7.97
C TRP A 33 4.50 -1.23 8.75
N VAL A 34 4.30 -2.55 8.63
CA VAL A 34 3.33 -3.24 9.49
C VAL A 34 3.69 -3.14 10.98
N ALA A 35 4.99 -3.04 11.30
CA ALA A 35 5.48 -2.86 12.67
C ALA A 35 5.12 -1.49 13.27
N GLU A 36 4.81 -0.47 12.47
CA GLU A 36 4.31 0.81 13.02
C GLU A 36 3.02 0.63 13.83
N ARG A 37 2.19 -0.36 13.49
CA ARG A 37 0.97 -0.68 14.24
C ARG A 37 1.28 -1.13 15.68
N LEU A 38 2.43 -1.78 15.89
CA LEU A 38 2.86 -2.23 17.21
C LEU A 38 3.36 -1.08 18.08
N VAL A 39 3.76 0.06 17.50
CA VAL A 39 4.14 1.25 18.28
C VAL A 39 2.95 1.75 19.11
N GLU A 40 1.76 1.76 18.52
CA GLU A 40 0.54 2.23 19.19
C GLU A 40 -0.22 1.09 19.91
N PHE A 41 -0.22 -0.12 19.35
CA PHE A 41 -1.07 -1.22 19.82
C PHE A 41 -0.32 -2.38 20.46
N GLY A 42 1.01 -2.33 20.57
CA GLY A 42 1.82 -3.44 21.07
C GLY A 42 1.45 -3.87 22.49
N ASP A 43 1.29 -2.92 23.40
CA ASP A 43 0.91 -3.21 24.80
C ASP A 43 -0.49 -3.83 24.90
N PHE A 44 -1.45 -3.32 24.11
CA PHE A 44 -2.80 -3.86 24.07
C PHE A 44 -2.85 -5.27 23.48
N LEU A 45 -2.08 -5.50 22.40
CA LEU A 45 -1.91 -6.82 21.80
C LEU A 45 -1.34 -7.82 22.80
N ALA A 46 -0.33 -7.43 23.58
CA ALA A 46 0.28 -8.31 24.58
C ALA A 46 -0.66 -8.59 25.76
N ALA A 47 -1.41 -7.58 26.22
CA ALA A 47 -2.27 -7.70 27.40
C ALA A 47 -3.61 -8.39 27.11
N GLN A 48 -4.21 -8.15 25.94
CA GLN A 48 -5.57 -8.58 25.58
C GLN A 48 -5.66 -9.11 24.13
N PRO A 49 -4.84 -10.11 23.75
CA PRO A 49 -4.77 -10.58 22.37
C PRO A 49 -6.12 -11.13 21.86
N ASP A 50 -6.92 -11.77 22.71
CA ASP A 50 -8.21 -12.36 22.32
C ASP A 50 -9.33 -11.34 22.16
N SER A 51 -9.09 -10.08 22.52
CA SER A 51 -10.03 -8.97 22.26
C SER A 51 -9.85 -8.36 20.87
N ILE A 52 -8.84 -8.80 20.11
CA ILE A 52 -8.54 -8.30 18.76
C ILE A 52 -9.08 -9.31 17.74
N HIS A 53 -9.72 -8.82 16.67
CA HIS A 53 -10.19 -9.66 15.58
C HIS A 53 -9.03 -10.53 15.03
N PRO A 54 -9.20 -11.86 14.84
CA PRO A 54 -8.08 -12.77 14.55
C PRO A 54 -7.19 -12.33 13.37
N VAL A 55 -7.79 -11.90 12.26
CA VAL A 55 -7.05 -11.41 11.08
C VAL A 55 -6.21 -10.16 11.38
N VAL A 56 -6.73 -9.24 12.20
CA VAL A 56 -6.01 -8.01 12.58
C VAL A 56 -4.88 -8.34 13.53
N ARG A 57 -5.13 -9.25 14.48
CA ARG A 57 -4.11 -9.75 15.40
C ARG A 57 -2.93 -10.37 14.64
N GLU A 58 -3.21 -11.26 13.68
CA GLU A 58 -2.17 -11.90 12.85
C GLU A 58 -1.33 -10.86 12.09
N ILE A 59 -1.97 -9.85 11.49
CA ILE A 59 -1.27 -8.75 10.82
C ILE A 59 -0.35 -8.00 11.79
N PHE A 60 -0.82 -7.71 13.01
CA PHE A 60 -0.03 -6.96 14.00
C PHE A 60 1.14 -7.79 14.51
N GLU A 61 0.90 -9.06 14.84
CA GLU A 61 1.94 -10.01 15.28
C GLU A 61 3.03 -10.17 14.21
N GLY A 62 2.64 -10.16 12.93
CA GLY A 62 3.57 -10.11 11.80
C GLY A 62 4.53 -8.92 11.84
N GLY A 63 4.24 -7.84 12.57
CA GLY A 63 5.18 -6.74 12.79
C GLY A 63 6.43 -7.12 13.58
N HIS A 64 6.37 -8.11 14.46
CA HIS A 64 7.50 -8.51 15.30
C HIS A 64 8.66 -9.17 14.53
N GLN A 65 8.40 -9.63 13.30
CA GLN A 65 9.43 -10.32 12.51
C GLN A 65 10.46 -9.35 11.88
N TYR A 66 10.19 -8.05 11.86
CA TYR A 66 11.04 -7.06 11.22
C TYR A 66 12.04 -6.43 12.19
N SER A 67 13.30 -6.37 11.77
CA SER A 67 14.37 -5.70 12.49
C SER A 67 14.48 -4.21 12.13
N ALA A 68 15.27 -3.47 12.91
CA ALA A 68 15.64 -2.10 12.55
C ALA A 68 16.37 -2.03 11.19
N VAL A 69 17.16 -3.06 10.84
CA VAL A 69 17.84 -3.12 9.53
C VAL A 69 16.82 -3.23 8.40
N ASP A 70 15.77 -4.04 8.57
CA ASP A 70 14.70 -4.18 7.59
C ASP A 70 13.96 -2.85 7.41
N ALA A 71 13.66 -2.15 8.52
CA ALA A 71 13.06 -0.82 8.51
C ALA A 71 13.89 0.19 7.70
N PHE A 72 15.19 0.28 7.97
CA PHE A 72 16.07 1.19 7.22
C PHE A 72 16.25 0.79 5.76
N ALA A 73 16.32 -0.52 5.45
CA ALA A 73 16.40 -1.01 4.08
C ALA A 73 15.12 -0.64 3.29
N ALA A 74 13.95 -0.80 3.90
CA ALA A 74 12.68 -0.45 3.27
C ALA A 74 12.52 1.08 3.10
N LEU A 75 13.02 1.89 4.05
CA LEU A 75 13.11 3.34 3.90
C LEU A 75 13.97 3.76 2.71
N GLN A 76 15.15 3.14 2.57
CA GLN A 76 16.02 3.38 1.42
C GLN A 76 15.32 2.98 0.12
N LYS A 77 14.69 1.80 0.10
CA LYS A 77 13.92 1.33 -1.07
C LYS A 77 12.80 2.29 -1.46
N LEU A 78 12.09 2.85 -0.47
CA LEU A 78 11.06 3.84 -0.71
C LEU A 78 11.66 5.12 -1.32
N GLN A 79 12.84 5.57 -0.92
CA GLN A 79 13.49 6.73 -1.55
C GLN A 79 13.86 6.46 -3.02
N GLU A 80 14.37 5.27 -3.34
CA GLU A 80 14.62 4.87 -4.74
C GLU A 80 13.34 4.94 -5.58
N LEU A 81 12.24 4.37 -5.07
CA LEU A 81 10.95 4.37 -5.74
C LEU A 81 10.39 5.79 -5.90
N LYS A 82 10.54 6.65 -4.87
CA LYS A 82 10.17 8.06 -4.95
C LYS A 82 10.95 8.79 -6.03
N ALA A 83 12.24 8.51 -6.21
CA ALA A 83 13.03 9.12 -7.28
C ALA A 83 12.56 8.66 -8.68
N VAL A 84 12.18 7.39 -8.84
CA VAL A 84 11.59 6.86 -10.08
C VAL A 84 10.25 7.53 -10.36
N VAL A 85 9.34 7.53 -9.39
CA VAL A 85 8.01 8.14 -9.48
C VAL A 85 8.12 9.65 -9.74
N GLY A 86 9.09 10.34 -9.15
CA GLY A 86 9.33 11.76 -9.39
C GLY A 86 9.58 12.09 -10.87
N ARG A 87 10.27 11.22 -11.62
CA ARG A 87 10.47 11.37 -13.07
C ARG A 87 9.23 11.03 -13.89
N LEU A 88 8.32 10.20 -13.38
CA LEU A 88 7.04 9.93 -14.04
C LEU A 88 6.11 11.14 -13.92
N TRP A 89 6.11 11.81 -12.76
CA TRP A 89 5.32 13.03 -12.55
C TRP A 89 5.72 14.19 -13.44
N THR A 90 6.93 14.23 -14.01
CA THR A 90 7.28 15.28 -14.98
C THR A 90 6.55 15.14 -16.32
N GLN A 91 5.81 14.05 -16.52
CA GLN A 91 5.11 13.74 -17.77
C GLN A 91 3.60 14.01 -17.67
N VAL A 92 3.05 14.20 -16.47
CA VAL A 92 1.61 14.34 -16.23
C VAL A 92 1.33 15.28 -15.06
N ASP A 93 0.22 16.02 -15.16
CA ASP A 93 -0.26 16.88 -14.06
C ASP A 93 -1.11 16.10 -13.06
N VAL A 94 -1.78 15.04 -13.50
CA VAL A 94 -2.72 14.24 -12.71
C VAL A 94 -2.59 12.77 -13.08
N LEU A 95 -2.66 11.91 -12.07
CA LEU A 95 -2.82 10.46 -12.25
C LEU A 95 -4.28 10.08 -12.00
N VAL A 96 -4.87 9.35 -12.95
CA VAL A 96 -6.26 8.87 -12.88
C VAL A 96 -6.24 7.35 -12.77
N VAL A 97 -6.73 6.82 -11.66
CA VAL A 97 -6.79 5.37 -11.39
C VAL A 97 -8.19 4.98 -10.91
N PRO A 98 -8.60 3.71 -11.07
CA PRO A 98 -9.76 3.18 -10.37
C PRO A 98 -9.57 3.30 -8.85
N THR A 99 -10.62 3.70 -8.14
CA THR A 99 -10.59 3.80 -6.67
C THR A 99 -10.40 2.42 -6.01
N ILE A 100 -11.08 1.40 -6.52
CA ILE A 100 -10.95 0.00 -6.13
C ILE A 100 -10.88 -0.87 -7.38
N GLY A 101 -10.12 -1.97 -7.33
CA GLY A 101 -9.99 -2.89 -8.46
C GLY A 101 -11.26 -3.71 -8.70
N THR A 102 -11.97 -4.08 -7.63
CA THR A 102 -13.25 -4.79 -7.67
C THR A 102 -13.96 -4.65 -6.32
N THR A 103 -15.22 -5.08 -6.28
CA THR A 103 -16.02 -5.25 -5.05
C THR A 103 -16.22 -6.73 -4.75
N PHE A 104 -16.43 -7.06 -3.48
CA PHE A 104 -16.72 -8.41 -3.02
C PHE A 104 -17.95 -8.38 -2.09
N THR A 105 -18.69 -9.48 -2.06
CA THR A 105 -19.71 -9.77 -1.04
C THR A 105 -19.05 -10.16 0.28
N VAL A 106 -19.82 -10.14 1.37
CA VAL A 106 -19.31 -10.57 2.68
C VAL A 106 -18.88 -12.04 2.63
N ASP A 107 -19.64 -12.90 1.97
CA ASP A 107 -19.35 -14.33 1.86
C ASP A 107 -18.05 -14.59 1.08
N GLU A 108 -17.77 -13.81 0.03
CA GLU A 108 -16.52 -13.93 -0.74
C GLU A 108 -15.28 -13.50 0.05
N VAL A 109 -15.42 -12.59 1.03
CA VAL A 109 -14.31 -12.16 1.90
C VAL A 109 -14.09 -13.13 3.06
N ALA A 110 -15.15 -13.81 3.52
CA ALA A 110 -15.10 -14.74 4.63
C ALA A 110 -14.67 -16.18 4.23
N ALA A 111 -14.72 -16.50 2.93
CA ALA A 111 -14.32 -17.79 2.37
C ALA A 111 -12.79 -17.94 2.26
#